data_AF-T1AGR7-F1
#
_entry.id   AF-T1AGR7-F1
#
_cell.length_a   1.000
_cell.length_b   1.000
_cell.length_c   1.000
_cell.angle_alpha   90.00
_cell.angle_beta   90.00
_cell.angle_gamma   90.00
#
_symmetry.space_group_name_H-M   'P 1'
#
loop_
_entity.id
_entity.type
_entity.pdbx_description
1 polymer ?
#
loop_
_entity_poly.entity_id
_entity_poly.type
_entity_poly.pdbx_seq_one_letter_code
_entity_poly.pdbx_strand_id
1 'polypeptide(L)'
;RLPNGRLAPLSQVAHVHLKGVVPYVTHQNLVPYATIKLSPVPGEGLSVAARRADQVIAKAGLPPGVTSQIGGYYREQQKSFRQMLIILGAALLILLVLLGYQFGSQKAAIVAIVSIALTAAGTLLALLASGSDLDSTAFLGMLLVFAIAVNNV
;
A
#
# COMPACT_ATOMS: atom_id res chain seq x y z
N ARG A 1 -51.39 -20.90 -19.55
CA ARG A 1 -52.82 -21.27 -19.62
C ARG A 1 -52.93 -22.46 -20.53
N LEU A 2 -53.61 -23.52 -20.11
CA LEU A 2 -53.88 -24.68 -20.95
C LEU A 2 -54.90 -24.32 -22.05
N PRO A 3 -54.99 -25.08 -23.15
CA PRO A 3 -55.95 -24.81 -24.24
C PRO A 3 -57.42 -24.71 -23.80
N ASN A 4 -57.74 -25.27 -22.64
CA ASN A 4 -59.06 -25.24 -21.99
C ASN A 4 -59.25 -24.07 -20.99
N GLY A 5 -58.38 -23.06 -21.00
CA GLY A 5 -58.48 -21.88 -20.13
C GLY A 5 -58.05 -22.09 -18.67
N ARG A 6 -57.72 -23.33 -18.25
CA ARG A 6 -57.30 -23.61 -16.88
C ARG A 6 -55.87 -23.12 -16.62
N LEU A 7 -55.63 -22.62 -15.41
CA LEU A 7 -54.30 -22.30 -14.91
C LEU A 7 -53.65 -23.60 -14.40
N ALA A 8 -52.50 -23.96 -14.97
CA ALA A 8 -51.69 -25.07 -14.48
C ALA A 8 -50.65 -24.52 -13.49
N PRO A 9 -50.40 -25.19 -12.35
CA PRO A 9 -49.35 -24.79 -11.43
C PRO A 9 -47.98 -24.92 -12.10
N LEU A 10 -47.06 -23.99 -11.80
CA LEU A 10 -45.71 -23.95 -12.37
C LEU A 10 -44.93 -25.27 -12.15
N SER A 11 -45.21 -25.96 -11.05
CA SER A 11 -44.63 -27.26 -10.68
C SER A 11 -44.98 -28.40 -11.64
N GLN A 12 -46.03 -28.27 -12.46
CA GLN A 12 -46.36 -29.26 -13.49
C GLN A 12 -45.51 -29.12 -14.76
N VAL A 13 -44.78 -28.01 -14.91
CA VAL A 13 -44.02 -27.66 -16.13
C VAL A 13 -42.53 -27.47 -15.83
N ALA A 14 -42.18 -27.10 -14.60
CA ALA A 14 -40.79 -26.89 -14.19
C ALA A 14 -40.56 -27.22 -12.71
N HIS A 15 -39.38 -27.74 -12.39
CA HIS A 15 -38.88 -27.86 -11.02
C HIS A 15 -38.20 -26.56 -10.61
N VAL A 16 -38.76 -25.88 -9.61
CA VAL A 16 -38.20 -24.62 -9.08
C VAL A 16 -37.37 -24.93 -7.84
N HIS A 17 -36.09 -24.62 -7.90
CA HIS A 17 -35.17 -24.71 -6.77
C HIS A 17 -34.56 -23.35 -6.49
N LEU A 18 -34.60 -22.91 -5.23
CA LEU A 18 -33.86 -21.75 -4.77
C LEU A 18 -32.39 -22.15 -4.66
N LYS A 19 -31.57 -21.68 -5.60
CA LYS A 19 -30.12 -21.87 -5.57
C LYS A 19 -29.46 -20.51 -5.40
N GLY A 20 -28.60 -20.38 -4.37
CA GLY A 20 -27.69 -19.26 -4.27
C GLY A 20 -26.71 -19.29 -5.44
N VAL A 21 -26.77 -18.29 -6.31
CA VAL A 21 -25.83 -18.13 -7.42
C VAL A 21 -25.06 -16.83 -7.24
N VAL A 22 -23.80 -16.81 -7.66
CA VAL A 22 -23.03 -15.57 -7.74
C VAL A 22 -23.54 -14.82 -8.99
N PRO A 23 -24.16 -13.63 -8.84
CA PRO A 23 -24.86 -12.98 -9.94
C PRO A 23 -23.93 -12.46 -11.05
N TYR A 24 -22.65 -12.25 -10.75
CA TYR A 24 -21.62 -11.86 -11.71
C TYR A 24 -20.23 -12.26 -11.21
N VAL A 25 -19.30 -12.53 -12.13
CA VAL A 25 -17.89 -12.80 -11.82
C VAL A 25 -17.06 -11.60 -12.23
N THR A 26 -16.43 -10.95 -11.24
CA THR A 26 -15.54 -9.81 -11.49
C THR A 26 -14.15 -10.30 -11.88
N HIS A 27 -13.52 -9.60 -12.81
CA HIS A 27 -12.19 -9.94 -13.31
C HIS A 27 -11.24 -8.75 -13.10
N GLN A 28 -10.02 -9.04 -12.67
CA GLN A 28 -8.92 -8.08 -12.60
C GLN A 28 -7.76 -8.67 -13.39
N ASN A 29 -7.28 -7.94 -14.41
CA ASN A 29 -6.27 -8.43 -15.36
C ASN A 29 -6.65 -9.79 -15.97
N LEU A 30 -7.91 -9.96 -16.37
CA LEU A 30 -8.48 -11.19 -16.94
C LEU A 30 -8.56 -12.40 -15.99
N VAL A 31 -8.22 -12.22 -14.70
CA VAL A 31 -8.32 -13.28 -13.69
C VAL A 31 -9.54 -13.04 -12.81
N PRO A 32 -10.42 -14.04 -12.59
CA PRO A 32 -11.52 -13.94 -11.64
C PRO A 32 -11.01 -13.61 -10.24
N TYR A 33 -11.62 -12.63 -9.56
CA TYR A 33 -11.23 -12.27 -8.20
C TYR A 33 -12.43 -12.01 -7.30
N ALA A 34 -12.21 -12.16 -6.00
CA ALA A 34 -13.16 -11.81 -4.95
C ALA A 34 -12.53 -10.77 -4.02
N THR A 35 -13.31 -9.75 -3.66
CA THR A 35 -12.86 -8.68 -2.77
C THR A 35 -13.35 -8.93 -1.35
N ILE A 36 -12.42 -8.99 -0.40
CA ILE A 36 -12.71 -8.93 1.03
C ILE A 36 -12.34 -7.53 1.51
N LYS A 37 -13.33 -6.79 2.01
CA LYS A 37 -13.09 -5.45 2.56
C LYS A 37 -12.57 -5.56 3.98
N LEU A 38 -11.44 -4.90 4.23
CA LEU A 38 -10.79 -4.84 5.53
C LEU A 38 -10.64 -3.37 5.90
N SER A 39 -10.93 -3.04 7.16
CA SER A 39 -10.71 -1.72 7.74
C SER A 39 -9.79 -1.88 8.97
N PRO A 40 -8.73 -1.08 9.10
CA PRO A 40 -7.91 -1.04 10.32
C PRO A 40 -8.78 -0.70 11.53
N VAL A 41 -8.39 -1.20 12.71
CA VAL A 41 -9.02 -0.74 13.96
C VAL A 41 -8.68 0.73 14.19
N PRO A 42 -9.54 1.51 14.88
CA PRO A 42 -9.24 2.91 15.18
C PRO A 42 -7.88 3.04 15.88
N GLY A 43 -7.01 3.90 15.36
CA GLY A 43 -5.65 4.11 15.88
C GLY A 43 -4.60 3.12 15.38
N GLU A 44 -4.95 2.15 14.54
CA GLU A 44 -3.98 1.24 13.90
C GLU A 44 -3.57 1.73 12.52
N GLY A 45 -2.25 1.86 12.30
CA GLY A 45 -1.71 2.21 11.00
C GLY A 45 -1.98 1.17 9.92
N LEU A 46 -2.17 1.64 8.68
CA LEU A 46 -2.43 0.79 7.51
C LEU A 46 -1.40 -0.33 7.33
N SER A 47 -0.12 -0.02 7.59
CA SER A 47 0.96 -1.00 7.48
C SER A 47 0.88 -2.11 8.53
N VAL A 48 0.40 -1.80 9.73
CA VAL A 48 0.21 -2.80 10.80
C VAL A 48 -0.99 -3.68 10.46
N ALA A 49 -2.10 -3.06 10.06
CA ALA A 49 -3.31 -3.78 9.64
C ALA A 49 -3.04 -4.72 8.46
N ALA A 50 -2.29 -4.25 7.45
CA ALA A 50 -1.90 -5.08 6.30
C ALA A 50 -1.06 -6.30 6.72
N ARG A 51 -0.04 -6.10 7.57
CA ARG A 51 0.77 -7.22 8.10
C ARG A 51 -0.07 -8.22 8.87
N ARG A 52 -1.04 -7.77 9.68
CA ARG A 52 -1.96 -8.66 10.39
C ARG A 52 -2.84 -9.43 9.42
N ALA A 53 -3.36 -8.76 8.38
CA ALA A 53 -4.16 -9.42 7.34
C ALA A 53 -3.36 -10.51 6.62
N ASP A 54 -2.10 -10.24 6.24
CA ASP A 54 -1.22 -11.24 5.63
C ASP A 54 -1.01 -12.47 6.53
N GLN A 55 -0.82 -12.26 7.85
CA GLN A 55 -0.70 -13.37 8.80
C GLN A 55 -1.97 -14.22 8.90
N VAL A 56 -3.15 -13.60 8.83
CA VAL A 56 -4.43 -14.32 8.85
C VAL A 56 -4.63 -15.10 7.55
N ILE A 57 -4.34 -14.47 6.41
CA ILE A 57 -4.46 -15.11 5.09
C ILE A 57 -3.51 -16.30 4.97
N ALA A 58 -2.27 -16.17 5.47
CA ALA A 58 -1.30 -17.26 5.47
C ALA A 58 -1.79 -18.48 6.29
N LYS A 59 -2.57 -18.26 7.35
CA LYS A 59 -3.16 -19.32 8.18
C LYS A 59 -4.46 -19.88 7.63
N ALA A 60 -5.10 -19.20 6.68
CA ALA A 60 -6.41 -19.58 6.16
C ALA A 60 -6.36 -20.79 5.20
N GLY A 61 -5.17 -21.22 4.76
CA GLY A 61 -5.01 -22.42 3.93
C GLY A 61 -5.70 -22.29 2.57
N LEU A 62 -5.34 -21.27 1.79
CA LEU A 62 -5.94 -21.05 0.47
C LEU A 62 -5.75 -22.27 -0.46
N PRO A 63 -6.79 -22.67 -1.21
CA PRO A 63 -6.69 -23.79 -2.13
C PRO A 63 -5.70 -23.50 -3.26
N PRO A 64 -5.11 -24.56 -3.88
CA PRO A 64 -4.15 -24.38 -4.96
C PRO A 64 -4.76 -23.60 -6.13
N GLY A 65 -3.99 -22.65 -6.66
CA GLY A 65 -4.43 -21.76 -7.74
C GLY A 65 -5.08 -20.45 -7.30
N VAL A 66 -5.29 -20.23 -6.00
CA VAL A 66 -5.77 -18.94 -5.46
C VAL A 66 -4.61 -18.12 -4.91
N THR A 67 -4.46 -16.90 -5.42
CA THR A 67 -3.49 -15.93 -4.90
C THR A 67 -4.21 -14.81 -4.15
N SER A 68 -3.71 -14.47 -2.96
CA SER A 68 -4.15 -13.28 -2.23
C SER A 68 -3.26 -12.09 -2.54
N GLN A 69 -3.87 -10.90 -2.69
CA GLN A 69 -3.15 -9.64 -2.77
C GLN A 69 -3.87 -8.59 -1.92
N ILE A 70 -3.11 -7.84 -1.10
CA ILE A 70 -3.65 -6.69 -0.39
C ILE A 70 -3.66 -5.49 -1.36
N GLY A 71 -4.86 -5.00 -1.67
CA GLY A 71 -5.10 -3.86 -2.56
C GLY A 71 -5.54 -2.59 -1.81
N GLY A 72 -6.13 -1.65 -2.56
CA GLY A 72 -6.70 -0.43 -2.00
C GLY A 72 -5.66 0.57 -1.50
N TYR A 73 -6.01 1.33 -0.46
CA TYR A 73 -5.18 2.42 0.08
C TYR A 73 -3.76 2.00 0.48
N TYR A 74 -3.60 0.78 0.99
CA TYR A 74 -2.27 0.26 1.36
C TYR A 74 -1.35 0.11 0.14
N ARG A 75 -1.89 -0.39 -0.98
CA ARG A 75 -1.13 -0.54 -2.23
C ARG A 75 -0.73 0.82 -2.81
N GLU A 76 -1.63 1.81 -2.76
CA GLU A 76 -1.31 3.17 -3.19
C GLU A 76 -0.28 3.83 -2.26
N GLN A 77 -0.36 3.62 -0.95
CA GLN A 77 0.63 4.08 0.01
C GLN A 77 2.02 3.48 -0.28
N GLN A 78 2.12 2.16 -0.49
CA GLN A 78 3.38 1.51 -0.87
C GLN A 78 3.95 2.03 -2.19
N LYS A 79 3.08 2.28 -3.18
CA LYS A 79 3.48 2.83 -4.47
C LYS A 79 4.06 4.23 -4.31
N SER A 80 3.40 5.08 -3.53
CA SER A 80 3.89 6.43 -3.19
C SER A 80 5.23 6.37 -2.46
N PHE A 81 5.38 5.50 -1.46
CA PHE A 81 6.67 5.33 -0.77
C PHE A 81 7.79 4.89 -1.70
N ARG A 82 7.52 3.96 -2.62
CA ARG A 82 8.54 3.54 -3.60
C ARG A 82 8.96 4.70 -4.50
N GLN A 83 8.01 5.49 -4.99
CA GLN A 83 8.31 6.67 -5.82
C GLN A 83 9.11 7.71 -5.02
N MET A 84 8.71 7.96 -3.79
CA MET A 84 9.40 8.85 -2.85
C MET A 84 10.86 8.43 -2.60
N LEU A 85 11.12 7.12 -2.38
CA LEU A 85 12.48 6.60 -2.20
C LEU A 85 13.34 6.79 -3.46
N ILE A 86 12.76 6.59 -4.65
CA ILE A 86 13.46 6.83 -5.93
C ILE A 86 13.83 8.32 -6.05
N ILE A 87 12.90 9.23 -5.76
CA ILE A 87 13.13 10.68 -5.80
C ILE A 87 14.21 11.08 -4.80
N LEU A 88 14.14 10.56 -3.56
CA LEU A 88 15.13 10.83 -2.52
C LEU A 88 16.54 10.37 -2.94
N GLY A 89 16.64 9.17 -3.49
CA GLY A 89 17.92 8.64 -4.00
C GLY A 89 18.48 9.49 -5.14
N ALA A 90 17.64 9.92 -6.08
CA ALA A 90 18.05 10.81 -7.17
C ALA A 90 18.52 12.18 -6.64
N ALA A 91 17.81 12.76 -5.67
CA ALA A 91 18.19 14.02 -5.05
C ALA A 91 19.54 13.94 -4.33
N LEU A 92 19.78 12.85 -3.58
CA LEU A 92 21.06 12.59 -2.91
C LEU A 92 22.23 12.46 -3.90
N LEU A 93 22.02 11.79 -5.03
CA LEU A 93 23.03 11.68 -6.09
C LEU A 93 23.36 13.03 -6.72
N ILE A 94 22.34 13.84 -7.03
CA ILE A 94 22.54 15.19 -7.56
C ILE A 94 23.32 16.02 -6.53
N LEU A 95 22.93 15.95 -5.25
CA LEU A 95 23.58 16.67 -4.18
C LEU A 95 25.05 16.23 -4.00
N LEU A 96 25.36 14.93 -4.10
CA LEU A 96 26.74 14.44 -4.05
C LEU A 96 27.62 15.11 -5.12
N VAL A 97 27.12 15.18 -6.37
CA VAL A 97 27.85 15.82 -7.47
C VAL A 97 28.01 17.31 -7.22
N LEU A 98 26.94 17.98 -6.79
CA LEU A 98 26.91 19.43 -6.60
C LEU A 98 27.81 19.87 -5.43
N LEU A 99 27.75 19.16 -4.30
CA LEU A 99 28.64 19.39 -3.15
C LEU A 99 30.09 18.99 -3.46
N GLY A 100 30.30 17.90 -4.21
CA GLY A 100 31.62 17.49 -4.67
C GLY A 100 32.27 18.58 -5.53
N TYR A 101 31.50 19.20 -6.41
CA TYR A 101 31.93 20.37 -7.19
C TYR A 101 32.16 21.61 -6.32
N GLN A 102 31.22 21.91 -5.41
CA GLN A 102 31.27 23.09 -4.55
C GLN A 102 32.49 23.10 -3.61
N PHE A 103 32.78 21.97 -2.97
CA PHE A 103 33.86 21.88 -1.98
C PHE A 103 35.23 21.52 -2.59
N GLY A 104 35.28 21.15 -3.87
CA GLY A 104 36.51 20.67 -4.52
C GLY A 104 37.16 19.44 -3.85
N SER A 105 36.46 18.81 -2.88
CA SER A 105 36.97 17.73 -2.05
C SER A 105 35.86 16.73 -1.78
N GLN A 106 36.03 15.49 -2.25
CA GLN A 106 35.05 14.42 -2.06
C GLN A 106 34.85 14.04 -0.59
N LYS A 107 35.83 14.29 0.27
CA LYS A 107 35.70 14.03 1.71
C LYS A 107 34.64 14.90 2.36
N ALA A 108 34.58 16.19 2.00
CA ALA A 108 33.56 17.11 2.50
C ALA A 108 32.15 16.70 2.03
N ALA A 109 32.01 16.29 0.77
CA ALA A 109 30.75 15.82 0.22
C ALA A 109 30.24 14.52 0.90
N ILE A 110 31.14 13.60 1.26
CA ILE A 110 30.77 12.38 1.99
C ILE A 110 30.28 12.71 3.40
N VAL A 111 30.98 13.60 4.12
CA VAL A 111 30.57 14.04 5.46
C VAL A 111 29.18 14.69 5.41
N ALA A 112 28.91 15.51 4.39
CA ALA A 112 27.59 16.08 4.16
C ALA A 112 26.48 15.02 4.06
N ILE A 113 26.71 14.00 3.22
CA ILE A 113 25.74 12.92 3.01
C ILE A 113 25.54 12.09 4.29
N VAL A 114 26.59 11.87 5.08
CA VAL A 114 26.48 11.19 6.38
C VAL A 114 25.62 12.01 7.35
N SER A 115 25.82 13.32 7.45
CA SER A 115 24.97 14.20 8.28
C SER A 115 23.51 14.12 7.86
N ILE A 116 23.26 14.16 6.55
CA ILE A 116 21.91 14.04 5.97
C ILE A 116 21.28 12.67 6.27
N ALA A 117 22.05 11.57 6.15
CA ALA A 117 21.57 10.24 6.51
C ALA A 117 21.24 10.14 8.01
N LEU A 118 22.03 10.79 8.86
CA LEU A 118 21.79 10.88 10.30
C LEU A 118 20.50 11.65 10.61
N THR A 119 20.23 12.73 9.86
CA THR A 119 18.97 13.47 9.93
C THR A 119 17.78 12.57 9.64
N ALA A 120 17.84 11.76 8.57
CA ALA A 120 16.78 10.83 8.22
C ALA A 120 16.50 9.79 9.33
N ALA A 121 17.55 9.25 9.96
CA ALA A 121 17.43 8.37 11.11
C ALA A 121 16.79 9.10 12.31
N GLY A 122 17.22 10.34 12.60
CA GLY A 122 16.66 11.16 13.67
C GLY A 122 15.18 11.46 13.47
N THR A 123 14.74 11.76 12.23
CA THR A 123 13.33 11.99 11.93
C THR A 123 12.48 10.75 12.08
N LEU A 124 12.99 9.57 11.71
CA LEU A 124 12.29 8.30 11.92
C LEU A 124 12.14 7.98 13.42
N LEU A 125 13.17 8.25 14.21
CA LEU A 125 13.11 8.11 15.66
C LEU A 125 12.12 9.09 16.29
N ALA A 126 12.09 10.34 15.84
CA ALA A 126 11.12 11.34 16.30
C ALA A 126 9.68 10.93 15.97
N LEU A 127 9.45 10.38 14.78
CA LEU A 127 8.16 9.86 14.35
C LEU A 127 7.70 8.67 15.20
N LEU A 128 8.64 7.76 15.50
CA LEU A 128 8.38 6.64 16.38
C LEU A 128 8.04 7.10 17.81
N ALA A 129 8.76 8.11 18.31
CA ALA A 129 8.51 8.69 19.63
C ALA A 129 7.19 9.47 19.71
N SER A 130 6.73 10.09 18.61
CA SER A 130 5.43 10.76 18.55
C SER A 130 4.25 9.80 18.41
N GLY A 131 4.51 8.49 18.24
CA GLY A 131 3.49 7.48 18.00
C GLY A 131 2.72 7.69 16.69
N SER A 132 3.29 8.44 15.75
CA SER A 132 2.67 8.73 14.46
C SER A 132 3.08 7.66 13.44
N ASP A 133 2.15 7.27 12.59
CA ASP A 133 2.45 6.34 11.51
C ASP A 133 3.26 7.00 10.41
N LEU A 134 4.11 6.20 9.75
CA LEU A 134 4.75 6.61 8.52
C LEU A 134 3.68 6.62 7.42
N ASP A 135 3.15 7.80 7.11
CA ASP A 135 2.24 8.06 6.00
C ASP A 135 2.82 9.07 4.99
N SER A 136 2.06 9.43 3.96
CA SER A 136 2.50 10.39 2.95
C SER A 136 2.77 11.79 3.53
N THR A 137 2.06 12.18 4.59
CA THR A 137 2.19 13.49 5.24
C THR A 137 3.46 13.55 6.08
N ALA A 138 3.69 12.52 6.89
CA ALA A 138 4.92 12.31 7.65
C ALA A 138 6.16 12.33 6.74
N PHE A 139 6.07 11.70 5.56
CA PHE A 139 7.15 11.71 4.58
C PHE A 139 7.46 13.11 4.06
N LEU A 140 6.44 13.94 3.79
CA LEU A 140 6.63 15.33 3.39
C LEU A 140 7.34 16.14 4.49
N GLY A 141 7.00 15.90 5.76
CA GLY A 141 7.72 16.47 6.90
C GLY A 141 9.19 16.03 6.95
N MET A 142 9.48 14.76 6.72
CA MET A 142 10.85 14.25 6.61
C MET A 142 11.64 14.92 5.50
N LEU A 143 11.02 15.15 4.35
CA LEU A 143 11.64 15.84 3.22
C LEU A 143 11.99 17.29 3.56
N LEU A 144 11.15 17.98 4.34
CA LEU A 144 11.46 19.33 4.83
C LEU A 144 12.67 19.33 5.77
N VAL A 145 12.70 18.41 6.74
CA VAL A 145 13.83 18.31 7.67
C VAL A 145 15.12 17.98 6.93
N PHE A 146 15.05 17.12 5.91
CA PHE A 146 16.15 16.85 5.01
C PHE A 146 16.63 18.12 4.28
N ALA A 147 15.72 18.93 3.72
CA ALA A 147 16.08 20.18 3.05
C ALA A 147 16.77 21.19 3.99
N ILE A 148 16.28 21.28 5.24
CA ILE A 148 16.89 22.12 6.28
C ILE A 148 18.30 21.62 6.63
N ALA A 149 18.47 20.29 6.77
CA ALA A 149 19.78 19.71 7.07
C ALA A 149 20.78 19.97 5.95
N VAL A 150 20.36 19.85 4.68
CA VAL A 150 21.20 20.19 3.52
C VAL A 150 21.64 21.66 3.55
N ASN A 151 20.76 22.57 3.94
CA ASN A 151 21.10 24.00 4.02
C ASN A 151 22.05 24.34 5.19
N ASN A 152 22.16 23.45 6.18
CA ASN A 152 23.02 23.63 7.35
C ASN A 152 24.37 22.89 7.22
N VAL A 153 24.63 22.28 6.06
CA VAL A 153 25.94 21.70 5.69
C VAL A 153 26.69 22.66 4.80
#